data_AF-A0A166KUN2-F1
#
_entry.id   AF-A0A166KUN2-F1
#
_cell.length_a   1.000
_cell.length_b   1.000
_cell.length_c   1.000
_cell.angle_alpha   90.00
_cell.angle_beta   90.00
_cell.angle_gamma   90.00
#
_symmetry.space_group_name_H-M   'P 1'
#
loop_
_entity.id
_entity.type
_entity.pdbx_description
1 polymer ?
#
loop_
_entity_poly.entity_id
_entity_poly.type
_entity_poly.pdbx_seq_one_letter_code
_entity_poly.pdbx_strand_id
1 'polypeptide(L)'
;MDRYLDEDMPEWLLDFILSGMPNMTDRDRQLHADLQTVMRYRRSNGGQASRLTSQEVLQISDSLPKLSEEDLSRINQRDGTCPICMNTLLAAIADEEFAQVMDSPMLGDLGVTRTAETCGHTFCRRCLLTWIRDGHSTCPMCRTPFIKAVAPSSSTEQTSETDDEFEAALSRIVTAYQEERTRIGAAPMHPGSMTEGLPSAFTMFGAPLAAPNENEYSADRSDFSGMYS
;
A
#
# COMPACT_ATOMS: atom_id res chain seq x y z
N MET A 1 -5.41 -30.91 -12.91
CA MET A 1 -4.72 -30.21 -11.81
C MET A 1 -5.68 -30.16 -10.63
N ASP A 2 -5.97 -31.31 -10.03
CA ASP A 2 -6.96 -31.44 -8.95
C ASP A 2 -6.64 -32.68 -8.10
N ARG A 3 -5.49 -32.66 -7.43
CA ARG A 3 -5.09 -33.65 -6.41
C ARG A 3 -4.04 -33.03 -5.49
N TYR A 4 -4.47 -32.20 -4.54
CA TYR A 4 -3.66 -31.81 -3.39
C TYR A 4 -4.58 -31.38 -2.24
N LEU A 5 -5.49 -32.27 -1.84
CA LEU A 5 -6.14 -32.23 -0.55
C LEU A 5 -6.23 -33.66 -0.04
N ASP A 6 -5.89 -33.82 1.24
CA ASP A 6 -5.95 -35.05 2.04
C ASP A 6 -4.89 -36.11 1.76
N GLU A 7 -3.70 -35.96 2.38
CA GLU A 7 -3.16 -37.02 3.26
C GLU A 7 -2.30 -36.40 4.37
N ASP A 8 -2.65 -36.76 5.61
CA ASP A 8 -1.89 -36.64 6.86
C ASP A 8 -1.42 -35.26 7.31
N MET A 9 -2.39 -34.44 7.73
CA MET A 9 -2.08 -33.47 8.77
C MET A 9 -1.94 -34.23 10.10
N PRO A 10 -0.75 -34.27 10.71
CA PRO A 10 -0.49 -35.18 11.83
C PRO A 10 -1.32 -34.77 13.05
N GLU A 11 -1.84 -35.74 13.81
CA GLU A 11 -2.78 -35.48 14.91
C GLU A 11 -2.23 -34.51 15.96
N TRP A 12 -0.91 -34.44 16.17
CA TRP A 12 -0.30 -33.45 17.06
C TRP A 12 -0.48 -32.00 16.57
N LEU A 13 -0.64 -31.77 15.27
CA LEU A 13 -0.91 -30.45 14.69
C LEU A 13 -2.39 -30.06 14.86
N LEU A 14 -3.31 -31.02 14.76
CA LEU A 14 -4.71 -30.83 15.15
C LEU A 14 -4.83 -30.56 16.64
N ASP A 15 -4.10 -31.30 17.47
CA ASP A 15 -4.11 -31.11 18.92
C ASP A 15 -3.44 -29.79 19.33
N PHE A 16 -2.40 -29.33 18.61
CA PHE A 16 -1.79 -28.02 18.80
C PHE A 16 -2.71 -26.86 18.37
N ILE A 17 -3.50 -27.03 17.31
CA ILE A 17 -4.47 -26.03 16.83
C ILE A 17 -5.73 -26.02 17.71
N LEU A 18 -6.18 -27.17 18.19
CA LEU A 18 -7.41 -27.32 18.99
C LEU A 18 -7.19 -27.10 20.50
N SER A 19 -5.98 -27.36 21.03
CA SER A 19 -5.70 -27.17 22.46
C SER A 19 -5.61 -25.70 22.88
N GLY A 20 -5.45 -24.76 21.94
CA GLY A 20 -5.20 -23.35 22.26
C GLY A 20 -3.85 -23.19 22.97
N MET A 21 -3.03 -22.21 22.56
CA MET A 21 -1.71 -22.01 23.17
C MET A 21 -1.83 -21.88 24.70
N PRO A 22 -1.37 -22.88 25.50
CA PRO A 22 -1.61 -22.92 26.93
C PRO A 22 -0.53 -22.11 27.64
N ASN A 23 -0.55 -20.80 27.47
CA ASN A 23 0.05 -19.77 28.33
C ASN A 23 -0.03 -18.39 27.67
N MET A 24 -1.19 -17.98 27.17
CA MET A 24 -1.41 -16.54 26.96
C MET A 24 -1.44 -15.88 28.33
N THR A 25 -0.45 -15.03 28.58
CA THR A 25 -0.45 -14.20 29.78
C THR A 25 -1.62 -13.21 29.74
N ASP A 26 -2.02 -12.65 30.87
CA ASP A 26 -3.00 -11.55 30.89
C ASP A 26 -2.57 -10.38 29.99
N ARG A 27 -1.26 -10.16 29.87
CA ARG A 27 -0.68 -9.18 28.95
C ARG A 27 -1.01 -9.50 27.49
N ASP A 28 -0.90 -10.76 27.09
CA ASP A 28 -1.17 -11.19 25.71
C ASP A 28 -2.68 -11.10 25.38
N ARG A 29 -3.53 -11.44 26.35
CA ARG A 29 -4.99 -11.26 26.22
C ARG A 29 -5.37 -9.80 26.03
N GLN A 30 -4.77 -8.90 26.83
CA GLN A 30 -5.02 -7.47 26.72
C GLN A 30 -4.52 -6.90 25.39
N LEU A 31 -3.32 -7.29 24.94
CA LEU A 31 -2.78 -6.86 23.65
C LEU A 31 -3.66 -7.33 22.49
N HIS A 32 -4.18 -8.55 22.56
CA HIS A 32 -5.12 -9.05 21.56
C HIS A 32 -6.43 -8.25 21.57
N ALA A 33 -6.99 -7.93 22.74
CA ALA A 33 -8.18 -7.10 22.85
C ALA A 33 -7.95 -5.69 22.26
N ASP A 34 -6.82 -5.05 22.59
CA ASP A 34 -6.45 -3.74 22.08
C ASP A 34 -6.28 -3.75 20.55
N LEU A 35 -5.63 -4.79 20.00
CA LEU A 35 -5.51 -4.97 18.55
C LEU A 35 -6.87 -5.13 17.88
N GLN A 36 -7.81 -5.86 18.49
CA GLN A 36 -9.18 -5.98 17.98
C GLN A 36 -9.90 -4.63 18.01
N THR A 37 -9.74 -3.84 19.07
CA THR A 37 -10.33 -2.49 19.17
C THR A 37 -9.79 -1.58 18.07
N VAL A 38 -8.47 -1.54 17.86
CA VAL A 38 -7.84 -0.77 16.76
C VAL A 38 -8.33 -1.23 15.40
N MET A 39 -8.45 -2.55 15.17
CA MET A 39 -8.94 -3.10 13.91
C MET A 39 -10.43 -2.78 13.66
N ARG A 40 -11.27 -2.80 14.70
CA ARG A 40 -12.69 -2.41 14.60
C ARG A 40 -12.82 -0.92 14.30
N TYR A 41 -12.09 -0.08 15.03
CA TYR A 41 -12.07 1.36 14.80
C TYR A 41 -11.59 1.69 13.38
N ARG A 42 -10.55 1.01 12.89
CA ARG A 42 -10.09 1.15 11.51
C ARG A 42 -11.13 0.68 10.50
N ARG A 43 -11.94 -0.34 10.81
CA ARG A 43 -13.04 -0.80 9.94
C ARG A 43 -14.23 0.17 9.94
N SER A 44 -14.53 0.83 11.07
CA SER A 44 -15.63 1.78 11.20
C SER A 44 -15.29 3.17 10.68
N ASN A 45 -14.07 3.67 10.96
CA ASN A 45 -13.65 5.04 10.63
C ASN A 45 -12.69 5.09 9.45
N GLY A 46 -11.83 4.07 9.30
CA GLY A 46 -10.94 3.92 8.15
C GLY A 46 -11.65 3.23 7.01
N GLY A 47 -12.68 3.91 6.49
CA GLY A 47 -13.50 3.59 5.33
C GLY A 47 -13.26 2.20 4.73
N GLN A 48 -14.28 1.34 4.82
CA GLN A 48 -14.38 0.26 3.86
C GLN A 48 -13.97 0.83 2.50
N ALA A 49 -12.91 0.30 1.91
CA ALA A 49 -12.76 0.33 0.47
C ALA A 49 -13.93 -0.50 -0.05
N SER A 50 -15.12 0.07 0.04
CA SER A 50 -16.37 -0.51 -0.39
C SER A 50 -16.12 -0.70 -1.87
N ARG A 51 -16.08 -1.96 -2.28
CA ARG A 51 -15.98 -2.28 -3.71
C ARG A 51 -17.10 -1.52 -4.38
N LEU A 52 -16.74 -0.63 -5.29
CA LEU A 52 -17.72 0.17 -6.01
C LEU A 52 -18.63 -0.78 -6.78
N THR A 53 -19.94 -0.54 -6.71
CA THR A 53 -20.89 -1.20 -7.60
C THR A 53 -20.64 -0.74 -9.03
N SER A 54 -21.03 -1.55 -10.01
CA SER A 54 -20.87 -1.19 -11.43
C SER A 54 -21.55 0.14 -11.78
N GLN A 55 -22.66 0.48 -11.10
CA GLN A 55 -23.37 1.74 -11.30
C GLN A 55 -22.58 2.93 -10.73
N GLU A 56 -21.99 2.80 -9.55
CA GLU A 56 -21.14 3.84 -8.96
C GLU A 56 -19.88 4.08 -9.78
N VAL A 57 -19.27 3.02 -10.33
CA VAL A 57 -18.11 3.14 -11.24
C VAL A 57 -18.46 4.02 -12.44
N LEU A 58 -19.62 3.82 -13.07
CA LEU A 58 -20.07 4.63 -14.21
C LEU A 58 -20.34 6.08 -13.82
N GLN A 59 -21.01 6.30 -12.69
CA GLN A 59 -21.30 7.64 -12.19
C GLN A 59 -20.02 8.44 -11.92
N ILE A 60 -19.02 7.83 -11.28
CA ILE A 60 -17.73 8.47 -11.04
C ILE A 60 -17.01 8.69 -12.37
N SER A 61 -17.01 7.72 -13.29
CA SER A 61 -16.31 7.89 -14.57
C SER A 61 -16.90 9.04 -15.40
N ASP A 62 -18.20 9.25 -15.33
CA ASP A 62 -18.90 10.30 -16.08
C ASP A 62 -18.77 11.69 -15.42
N SER A 63 -18.66 11.76 -14.09
CA SER A 63 -18.49 13.04 -13.38
C SER A 63 -17.06 13.60 -13.46
N LEU A 64 -16.08 12.76 -13.82
CA LEU A 64 -14.69 13.17 -13.90
C LEU A 64 -14.45 14.19 -15.02
N PRO A 65 -14.00 15.42 -14.70
CA PRO A 65 -13.75 16.45 -15.71
C PRO A 65 -12.57 16.06 -16.60
N LYS A 66 -12.64 16.45 -17.87
CA LYS A 66 -11.51 16.45 -18.80
C LYS A 66 -10.81 17.81 -18.70
N LEU A 67 -9.50 17.81 -18.54
CA LEU A 67 -8.69 19.02 -18.40
C LEU A 67 -7.90 19.30 -19.69
N SER A 68 -7.92 20.55 -20.14
CA SER A 68 -7.05 21.01 -21.23
C SER A 68 -5.69 21.50 -20.72
N GLU A 69 -4.78 21.84 -21.64
CA GLU A 69 -3.48 22.42 -21.30
C GLU A 69 -3.62 23.76 -20.56
N GLU A 70 -4.60 24.58 -20.93
CA GLU A 70 -4.89 25.84 -20.24
C GLU A 70 -5.31 25.60 -18.79
N ASP A 71 -6.10 24.56 -18.53
CA ASP A 71 -6.52 24.22 -17.18
C ASP A 71 -5.36 23.71 -16.33
N LEU A 72 -4.45 22.91 -16.91
CA LEU A 72 -3.20 22.51 -16.24
C LEU A 72 -2.32 23.71 -15.87
N SER A 73 -2.27 24.70 -16.76
CA SER A 73 -1.54 25.95 -16.53
C SER A 73 -2.16 26.75 -15.38
N ARG A 74 -3.50 26.83 -15.30
CA ARG A 74 -4.22 27.51 -14.22
C ARG A 74 -3.98 26.86 -12.85
N ILE A 75 -3.83 25.54 -12.79
CA ILE A 75 -3.56 24.81 -11.53
C ILE A 75 -2.06 24.62 -11.24
N ASN A 76 -1.19 25.25 -12.04
CA ASN A 76 0.28 25.14 -11.92
C ASN A 76 0.80 23.69 -11.96
N GLN A 77 0.20 22.85 -12.80
CA GLN A 77 0.61 21.45 -13.03
C GLN A 77 0.92 21.17 -14.50
N ARG A 78 1.34 22.19 -15.26
CA ARG A 78 1.67 22.06 -16.69
C ARG A 78 2.73 21.00 -16.94
N ASP A 79 3.80 21.01 -16.15
CA ASP A 79 4.89 20.02 -16.23
C ASP A 79 4.67 18.81 -15.28
N GLY A 80 3.43 18.62 -14.81
CA GLY A 80 3.09 17.52 -13.93
C GLY A 80 3.21 16.16 -14.62
N THR A 81 3.48 15.12 -13.84
CA THR A 81 3.44 13.72 -14.28
C THR A 81 2.31 12.99 -13.59
N CYS A 82 1.74 12.00 -14.28
CA CYS A 82 0.78 11.09 -13.68
C CYS A 82 1.50 10.19 -12.68
N PRO A 83 1.12 10.17 -11.39
CA PRO A 83 1.83 9.38 -10.38
C PRO A 83 1.60 7.85 -10.50
N ILE A 84 0.70 7.42 -11.39
CA ILE A 84 0.40 6.00 -11.61
C ILE A 84 1.27 5.43 -12.73
N CYS A 85 1.35 6.12 -13.88
CA CYS A 85 2.08 5.63 -15.06
C CYS A 85 3.39 6.39 -15.33
N MET A 86 3.68 7.44 -14.56
CA MET A 86 4.85 8.31 -14.69
C MET A 86 4.98 9.05 -16.03
N ASN A 87 3.96 9.01 -16.90
CA ASN A 87 3.92 9.82 -18.11
C ASN A 87 3.60 11.29 -17.79
N THR A 88 4.07 12.22 -18.62
CA THR A 88 3.72 13.64 -18.48
C THR A 88 2.22 13.85 -18.76
N LEU A 89 1.61 14.81 -18.06
CA LEU A 89 0.20 15.13 -18.28
C LEU A 89 -0.02 15.72 -19.68
N LEU A 90 0.94 16.48 -20.21
CA LEU A 90 0.89 16.99 -21.59
C LEU A 90 0.90 15.87 -22.63
N ALA A 91 1.70 14.82 -22.45
CA ALA A 91 1.67 13.68 -23.37
C ALA A 91 0.29 12.98 -23.36
N ALA A 92 -0.35 12.87 -22.19
CA ALA A 92 -1.69 12.29 -22.11
C ALA A 92 -2.77 13.14 -22.80
N ILE A 93 -2.63 14.47 -22.83
CA ILE A 93 -3.50 15.38 -23.59
C ILE A 93 -3.23 15.21 -25.09
N ALA A 94 -1.96 15.18 -25.52
CA ALA A 94 -1.60 14.99 -26.92
C ALA A 94 -2.13 13.64 -27.46
N ASP A 95 -2.10 12.58 -26.65
CA ASP A 95 -2.67 11.27 -27.02
C ASP A 95 -4.20 11.37 -27.25
N GLU A 96 -4.91 12.17 -26.46
CA GLU A 96 -6.35 12.41 -26.63
C GLU A 96 -6.65 13.20 -27.90
N GLU A 97 -5.90 14.28 -28.17
CA GLU A 97 -6.04 15.08 -29.38
C GLU A 97 -5.76 14.24 -30.63
N PHE A 98 -4.72 13.42 -30.61
CA PHE A 98 -4.41 12.51 -31.70
C PHE A 98 -5.53 11.49 -31.92
N ALA A 99 -6.08 10.92 -30.85
CA ALA A 99 -7.20 9.99 -30.94
C ALA A 99 -8.47 10.64 -31.53
N GLN A 100 -8.71 11.90 -31.17
CA GLN A 100 -9.83 12.69 -31.68
C GLN A 100 -9.67 12.99 -33.18
N VAL A 101 -8.47 13.38 -33.62
CA VAL A 101 -8.17 13.61 -35.05
C VAL A 101 -8.32 12.33 -35.87
N MET A 102 -8.01 11.18 -35.28
CA MET A 102 -8.12 9.87 -35.93
C MET A 102 -9.52 9.24 -35.81
N ASP A 103 -10.52 9.98 -35.29
CA ASP A 103 -11.91 9.54 -35.08
C ASP A 103 -12.01 8.13 -34.45
N SER A 104 -11.08 7.79 -33.54
CA SER A 104 -10.96 6.42 -33.03
C SER A 104 -11.83 6.24 -31.77
N PRO A 105 -12.99 5.55 -31.85
CA PRO A 105 -13.92 5.44 -30.73
C PRO A 105 -13.39 4.54 -29.59
N MET A 106 -12.31 3.79 -29.84
CA MET A 106 -11.72 2.86 -28.86
C MET A 106 -10.87 3.56 -27.79
N LEU A 107 -10.60 4.86 -27.93
CA LEU A 107 -9.68 5.63 -27.08
C LEU A 107 -10.38 6.71 -26.21
N GLY A 108 -11.68 6.56 -25.94
CA GLY A 108 -12.45 7.54 -25.14
C GLY A 108 -12.00 7.75 -23.69
N ASP A 109 -11.11 6.88 -23.20
CA ASP A 109 -10.53 6.92 -21.84
C ASP A 109 -9.21 7.72 -21.76
N LEU A 110 -8.78 8.37 -22.84
CA LEU A 110 -7.55 9.19 -22.85
C LEU A 110 -7.76 10.59 -22.26
N GLY A 111 -6.65 11.33 -22.14
CA GLY A 111 -6.63 12.69 -21.61
C GLY A 111 -6.22 12.76 -20.15
N VAL A 112 -6.50 13.91 -19.55
CA VAL A 112 -6.17 14.21 -18.15
C VAL A 112 -7.43 14.51 -17.38
N THR A 113 -7.48 14.04 -16.14
CA THR A 113 -8.60 14.27 -15.25
C THR A 113 -8.15 14.61 -13.85
N ARG A 114 -9.04 15.27 -13.11
CA ARG A 114 -8.81 15.70 -11.74
C ARG A 114 -9.99 15.32 -10.86
N THR A 115 -9.68 14.82 -9.66
CA THR A 115 -10.68 14.46 -8.64
C THR A 115 -11.21 15.70 -7.92
N ALA A 116 -11.74 16.68 -8.66
CA ALA A 116 -12.10 18.00 -8.19
C ALA A 116 -13.14 18.00 -7.05
N GLU A 117 -14.04 17.01 -7.03
CA GLU A 117 -15.10 16.89 -6.03
C GLU A 117 -14.58 16.43 -4.64
N THR A 118 -13.37 15.84 -4.57
CA THR A 118 -12.86 15.22 -3.34
C THR A 118 -11.53 15.80 -2.88
N CYS A 119 -10.43 15.48 -3.58
CA CYS A 119 -9.06 15.81 -3.15
C CYS A 119 -8.27 16.62 -4.17
N GLY A 120 -8.76 16.75 -5.41
CA GLY A 120 -8.17 17.59 -6.45
C GLY A 120 -6.82 17.09 -6.99
N HIS A 121 -6.49 15.80 -6.83
CA HIS A 121 -5.31 15.20 -7.45
C HIS A 121 -5.58 14.92 -8.94
N THR A 122 -4.53 15.06 -9.74
CA THR A 122 -4.59 14.99 -11.21
C THR A 122 -3.90 13.73 -11.72
N PHE A 123 -4.50 13.07 -12.70
CA PHE A 123 -4.00 11.81 -13.26
C PHE A 123 -4.28 11.74 -14.75
N CYS A 124 -3.59 10.82 -15.44
CA CYS A 124 -4.02 10.35 -16.74
C CYS A 124 -5.41 9.69 -16.60
N ARG A 125 -6.37 10.04 -17.46
CA ARG A 125 -7.77 9.59 -17.35
C ARG A 125 -7.85 8.07 -17.37
N ARG A 126 -7.13 7.42 -18.29
CA ARG A 126 -7.02 5.97 -18.39
C ARG A 126 -6.59 5.33 -17.07
N CYS A 127 -5.57 5.88 -16.43
CA CYS A 127 -4.99 5.36 -15.20
C CYS A 127 -6.02 5.37 -14.06
N LEU A 128 -6.72 6.51 -13.89
CA LEU A 128 -7.73 6.66 -12.85
C LEU A 128 -8.96 5.79 -13.13
N LEU A 129 -9.40 5.70 -14.39
CA LEU A 129 -10.53 4.86 -14.77
C LEU A 129 -10.24 3.37 -14.56
N THR A 130 -9.04 2.89 -14.92
CA THR A 130 -8.64 1.51 -14.62
C THR A 130 -8.69 1.25 -13.12
N TRP A 131 -8.11 2.16 -12.31
CA TRP A 131 -8.14 2.04 -10.86
C TRP A 131 -9.56 1.93 -10.28
N ILE A 132 -10.50 2.77 -10.76
CA ILE A 132 -11.90 2.75 -10.33
C ILE A 132 -12.59 1.45 -10.79
N ARG A 133 -12.37 1.03 -12.05
CA ARG A 133 -12.93 -0.21 -12.62
C ARG A 133 -12.44 -1.47 -11.93
N ASP A 134 -11.21 -1.45 -11.40
CA ASP A 134 -10.64 -2.53 -10.57
C ASP A 134 -11.31 -2.61 -9.17
N GLY A 135 -12.23 -1.69 -8.87
CA GLY A 135 -13.07 -1.70 -7.67
C GLY A 135 -12.52 -0.83 -6.54
N HIS A 136 -11.51 0.00 -6.80
CA HIS A 136 -10.96 0.90 -5.79
C HIS A 136 -11.79 2.18 -5.67
N SER A 137 -12.34 2.41 -4.47
CA SER A 137 -13.17 3.57 -4.13
C SER A 137 -12.39 4.78 -3.58
N THR A 138 -11.06 4.77 -3.63
CA THR A 138 -10.21 5.80 -3.02
C THR A 138 -9.16 6.36 -3.97
N CYS A 139 -8.73 7.60 -3.74
CA CYS A 139 -7.68 8.25 -4.51
C CYS A 139 -6.33 7.53 -4.31
N PRO A 140 -5.58 7.19 -5.39
CA PRO A 140 -4.26 6.56 -5.29
C PRO A 140 -3.21 7.36 -4.50
N MET A 141 -3.32 8.69 -4.48
CA MET A 141 -2.35 9.59 -3.84
C MET A 141 -2.61 9.76 -2.34
N CYS A 142 -3.85 10.13 -1.98
CA CYS A 142 -4.19 10.52 -0.61
C CYS A 142 -5.19 9.59 0.08
N ARG A 143 -5.66 8.55 -0.62
CA ARG A 143 -6.64 7.57 -0.12
C ARG A 143 -8.00 8.16 0.28
N THR A 144 -8.27 9.42 -0.07
CA THR A 144 -9.60 10.03 0.10
C THR A 144 -10.63 9.28 -0.74
N PRO A 145 -11.79 8.89 -0.19
CA PRO A 145 -12.82 8.19 -0.94
C PRO A 145 -13.44 9.08 -2.04
N PHE A 146 -13.78 8.49 -3.19
CA PHE A 146 -14.43 9.20 -4.28
C PHE A 146 -15.88 9.56 -3.95
N ILE A 147 -16.59 8.65 -3.27
CA ILE A 147 -17.93 8.87 -2.76
C ILE A 147 -17.78 9.38 -1.33
N LYS A 148 -18.14 10.64 -1.07
CA LYS A 148 -18.40 11.08 0.30
C LYS A 148 -19.61 10.28 0.76
N ALA A 149 -19.40 9.33 1.66
CA ALA A 149 -20.52 8.71 2.35
C ALA A 149 -21.35 9.85 2.93
N VAL A 150 -22.56 10.05 2.40
CA VAL A 150 -23.57 10.84 3.08
C VAL A 150 -23.80 10.06 4.35
N ALA A 151 -23.10 10.45 5.42
CA ALA A 151 -23.44 9.97 6.74
C ALA A 151 -24.94 10.25 6.88
N PRO A 152 -25.80 9.23 7.12
CA PRO A 152 -27.13 9.55 7.58
C PRO A 152 -26.90 10.42 8.79
N SER A 153 -27.37 11.67 8.73
CA SER A 153 -27.21 12.70 9.75
C SER A 153 -27.24 12.10 11.16
N SER A 154 -26.08 11.74 11.69
CA SER A 154 -25.93 11.30 13.06
C SER A 154 -25.61 12.58 13.79
N SER A 155 -26.68 13.17 14.31
CA SER A 155 -26.70 13.94 15.54
C SER A 155 -25.35 13.90 16.25
N THR A 156 -24.68 15.05 16.26
CA THR A 156 -23.70 15.46 17.26
C THR A 156 -24.10 14.85 18.62
N GLU A 157 -23.31 13.90 19.15
CA GLU A 157 -23.18 13.55 20.60
C GLU A 157 -22.57 12.14 20.92
N GLN A 158 -22.07 11.33 19.98
CA GLN A 158 -21.52 9.98 20.31
C GLN A 158 -20.08 9.69 19.84
N THR A 159 -19.22 10.70 19.65
CA THR A 159 -17.85 10.48 19.16
C THR A 159 -16.76 10.43 20.24
N SER A 160 -17.01 10.92 21.47
CA SER A 160 -15.94 11.00 22.48
C SER A 160 -15.51 9.62 23.02
N GLU A 161 -16.46 8.76 23.35
CA GLU A 161 -16.14 7.49 24.05
C GLU A 161 -15.38 6.50 23.16
N THR A 162 -15.69 6.44 21.85
CA THR A 162 -15.03 5.53 20.91
C THR A 162 -13.64 6.01 20.50
N ASP A 163 -13.44 7.33 20.45
CA ASP A 163 -12.14 7.93 20.11
C ASP A 163 -11.17 7.80 21.30
N ASP A 164 -11.66 8.00 22.53
CA ASP A 164 -10.89 7.83 23.76
C ASP A 164 -10.44 6.36 23.95
N GLU A 165 -11.32 5.39 23.68
CA GLU A 165 -10.97 3.96 23.77
C GLU A 165 -9.92 3.55 22.73
N PHE A 166 -10.03 4.07 21.51
CA PHE A 166 -9.09 3.84 20.43
C PHE A 166 -7.70 4.40 20.75
N GLU A 167 -7.63 5.65 21.23
CA GLU A 167 -6.37 6.30 21.58
C GLU A 167 -5.70 5.59 22.77
N ALA A 168 -6.48 5.18 23.77
CA ALA A 168 -5.98 4.39 24.89
C ALA A 168 -5.45 3.01 24.44
N ALA A 169 -6.15 2.32 23.52
CA ALA A 169 -5.70 1.03 22.98
C ALA A 169 -4.42 1.16 22.15
N LEU A 170 -4.32 2.18 21.30
CA LEU A 170 -3.10 2.47 20.53
C LEU A 170 -1.92 2.78 21.45
N SER A 171 -2.12 3.61 22.47
CA SER A 171 -1.08 3.96 23.43
C SER A 171 -0.53 2.73 24.17
N ARG A 172 -1.40 1.80 24.57
CA ARG A 172 -0.98 0.52 25.20
C ARG A 172 -0.18 -0.36 24.25
N ILE A 173 -0.59 -0.49 22.99
CA ILE A 173 0.15 -1.27 21.97
C ILE A 173 1.53 -0.68 21.73
N VAL A 174 1.63 0.65 21.56
CA VAL A 174 2.90 1.33 21.32
C VAL A 174 3.83 1.19 22.52
N THR A 175 3.32 1.35 23.74
CA THR A 175 4.09 1.19 24.97
C THR A 175 4.62 -0.24 25.10
N ALA A 176 3.78 -1.26 24.88
CA ALA A 176 4.19 -2.66 24.92
C ALA A 176 5.30 -2.96 23.90
N TYR A 177 5.23 -2.40 22.70
CA TYR A 177 6.28 -2.54 21.69
C TYR A 177 7.59 -1.86 22.10
N GLN A 178 7.52 -0.66 22.69
CA GLN A 178 8.69 0.06 23.17
C GLN A 178 9.39 -0.68 24.32
N GLU A 179 8.63 -1.23 25.28
CA GLU A 179 9.15 -2.05 26.37
C GLU A 179 9.84 -3.33 25.87
N GLU A 180 9.25 -4.00 24.87
CA GLU A 180 9.87 -5.19 24.29
C GLU A 180 11.18 -4.84 23.57
N ARG A 181 11.18 -3.73 22.84
CA ARG A 181 12.37 -3.22 22.15
C ARG A 181 13.46 -2.78 23.12
N THR A 182 13.12 -2.19 24.26
CA THR A 182 14.11 -1.86 25.30
C THR A 182 14.62 -3.11 26.01
N ARG A 183 13.80 -4.13 26.24
CA ARG A 183 14.27 -5.43 26.77
C ARG A 183 15.26 -6.11 25.85
N ILE A 184 14.98 -6.15 24.55
CA ILE A 184 15.88 -6.75 23.55
C ILE A 184 17.15 -5.90 23.38
N GLY A 185 17.03 -4.57 23.37
CA GLY A 185 18.16 -3.65 23.22
C GLY A 185 19.03 -3.48 24.48
N ALA A 186 18.47 -3.72 25.68
CA ALA A 186 19.17 -3.66 26.96
C ALA A 186 19.73 -5.02 27.41
N ALA A 187 19.65 -6.06 26.57
CA ALA A 187 20.38 -7.29 26.81
C ALA A 187 21.86 -6.96 27.02
N PRO A 188 22.47 -7.29 28.18
CA PRO A 188 23.86 -6.98 28.42
C PRO A 188 24.69 -7.66 27.33
N MET A 189 25.41 -6.88 26.53
CA MET A 189 26.56 -7.42 25.80
C MET A 189 27.53 -7.92 26.85
N HIS A 190 27.46 -9.20 27.21
CA HIS A 190 28.30 -9.82 28.21
C HIS A 190 29.76 -9.68 27.73
N PRO A 191 30.62 -8.89 28.39
CA PRO A 191 32.02 -8.81 28.03
C PRO A 191 32.72 -10.02 28.66
N GLY A 192 32.54 -11.21 28.07
CA GLY A 192 33.06 -12.42 28.71
C GLY A 192 32.87 -13.74 27.97
N SER A 193 32.63 -13.75 26.66
CA SER A 193 32.62 -15.01 25.88
C SER A 193 33.54 -14.90 24.67
N MET A 194 34.83 -14.71 24.95
CA MET A 194 35.87 -15.25 24.10
C MET A 194 36.57 -16.32 24.94
N THR A 195 36.92 -17.44 24.31
CA THR A 195 37.55 -18.65 24.88
C THR A 195 36.56 -19.67 25.48
N GLU A 196 36.06 -20.59 24.65
CA GLU A 196 36.55 -21.99 24.60
C GLU A 196 35.58 -22.87 23.77
N GLY A 197 36.13 -23.55 22.74
CA GLY A 197 35.64 -24.85 22.27
C GLY A 197 34.39 -24.89 21.39
N LEU A 198 34.51 -24.58 20.09
CA LEU A 198 33.59 -25.08 19.06
C LEU A 198 34.12 -26.42 18.50
N PRO A 199 33.40 -27.55 18.58
CA PRO A 199 33.43 -28.53 17.51
C PRO A 199 32.62 -27.98 16.33
N SER A 200 33.34 -27.80 15.24
CA SER A 200 32.89 -27.45 13.89
C SER A 200 31.66 -28.25 13.43
N ALA A 201 30.49 -27.61 13.37
CA ALA A 201 29.36 -28.08 12.56
C ALA A 201 28.29 -26.99 12.32
N PHE A 202 28.66 -25.78 11.87
CA PHE A 202 27.72 -24.91 11.14
C PHE A 202 28.46 -23.77 10.41
N THR A 203 29.19 -24.13 9.35
CA THR A 203 29.52 -23.20 8.26
C THR A 203 28.78 -23.67 7.02
N MET A 204 27.52 -23.30 6.93
CA MET A 204 26.81 -23.21 5.66
C MET A 204 26.01 -21.91 5.70
N PHE A 205 26.36 -20.98 4.81
CA PHE A 205 25.86 -19.61 4.66
C PHE A 205 26.42 -18.54 5.59
N GLY A 206 27.52 -17.92 5.15
CA GLY A 206 28.01 -16.66 5.73
C GLY A 206 29.45 -16.35 5.35
N ALA A 207 29.75 -16.16 4.06
CA ALA A 207 31.01 -15.55 3.67
C ALA A 207 31.02 -14.06 4.08
N PRO A 208 32.15 -13.52 4.57
CA PRO A 208 32.29 -12.10 4.88
C PRO A 208 32.27 -11.29 3.59
N LEU A 209 31.51 -10.19 3.60
CA LEU A 209 31.49 -9.20 2.53
C LEU A 209 32.87 -8.55 2.41
N ALA A 210 33.67 -9.07 1.48
CA ALA A 210 34.78 -8.33 0.91
C ALA A 210 34.21 -7.19 0.07
N ALA A 211 34.74 -5.98 0.27
CA ALA A 211 34.42 -4.81 -0.53
C ALA A 211 34.65 -5.12 -2.03
N PRO A 212 33.71 -4.78 -2.94
CA PRO A 212 33.92 -4.99 -4.35
C PRO A 212 35.00 -4.04 -4.87
N ASN A 213 35.98 -4.63 -5.55
CA ASN A 213 37.03 -3.95 -6.30
C ASN A 213 36.39 -3.18 -7.47
N GLU A 214 36.52 -1.86 -7.46
CA GLU A 214 35.98 -0.93 -8.46
C GLU A 214 36.85 -0.94 -9.74
N ASN A 215 36.87 -2.01 -10.54
CA ASN A 215 37.65 -1.95 -11.78
C ASN A 215 37.29 -2.87 -12.96
N GLU A 216 36.10 -3.47 -13.06
CA GLU A 216 35.80 -4.41 -14.16
C GLU A 216 34.55 -4.16 -15.01
N TYR A 217 33.85 -3.02 -14.83
CA TYR A 217 32.58 -2.76 -15.54
C TYR A 217 32.64 -1.67 -16.62
N SER A 218 33.78 -1.50 -17.30
CA SER A 218 33.93 -0.47 -18.37
C SER A 218 34.16 -1.02 -19.79
N ALA A 219 34.33 -2.33 -19.99
CA ALA A 219 34.72 -2.89 -21.28
C ALA A 219 33.55 -3.16 -22.27
N ASP A 220 32.32 -3.37 -21.79
CA ASP A 220 31.20 -3.78 -22.67
C ASP A 220 30.46 -2.63 -23.36
N ARG A 221 30.86 -1.37 -23.14
CA ARG A 221 30.14 -0.21 -23.67
C ARG A 221 30.67 0.29 -25.03
N SER A 222 31.84 -0.18 -25.48
CA SER A 222 32.42 0.23 -26.77
C SER A 222 31.89 -0.55 -27.97
N ASP A 223 31.35 -1.76 -27.79
CA ASP A 223 30.95 -2.63 -28.90
C ASP A 223 29.66 -2.21 -29.62
N PHE A 224 28.88 -1.27 -29.06
CA PHE A 224 27.63 -0.80 -29.68
C PHE A 224 27.75 0.52 -30.45
N SER A 225 28.95 1.07 -30.59
CA SER A 225 29.15 2.41 -31.19
C SER A 225 29.19 2.43 -32.74
N GLY A 226 29.03 1.28 -33.42
CA GLY A 226 29.17 1.16 -34.87
C GLY A 226 27.89 0.98 -35.70
N MET A 227 26.68 0.98 -35.11
CA MET A 227 25.45 0.60 -35.84
C MET A 227 24.61 1.76 -36.40
N TYR A 228 25.03 3.01 -36.21
CA TYR A 228 24.39 4.18 -36.83
C TYR A 228 25.41 4.97 -37.63
N SER A 229 25.60 4.57 -38.88
CA SER A 229 26.22 5.38 -39.95
C SER A 229 25.46 5.13 -41.24
#